data_AF-A0A346N6P4-F1
#
_entry.id   AF-A0A346N6P4-F1
#
_cell.length_a   1.000
_cell.length_b   1.000
_cell.length_c   1.000
_cell.angle_alpha   90.00
_cell.angle_beta   90.00
_cell.angle_gamma   90.00
#
_symmetry.space_group_name_H-M   'P 1'
#
loop_
_entity.id
_entity.type
_entity.pdbx_description
1 polymer ?
#
loop_
_entity_poly.entity_id
_entity_poly.type
_entity_poly.pdbx_seq_one_letter_code
_entity_poly.pdbx_strand_id
1 'polypeptide(L)'
;MIEDAVLRIFADRQVPVGGQLALEALRAEWPRTQMRRSDLVQGVRALVFDGELELDEESEGPVLILTPRGQARQRAGRTVEAPRSLWSLLVPKKPEPMAGLRHHAVPEGDGYGRRKTDIS
;
A
#
# COMPACT_ATOMS: atom_id res chain seq x y z
N MET A 1 -15.11 -6.10 8.45
CA MET A 1 -15.54 -6.12 9.86
C MET A 1 -16.50 -4.95 10.11
N ILE A 2 -17.05 -4.79 11.31
CA ILE A 2 -18.02 -3.72 11.62
C ILE A 2 -17.37 -2.34 11.44
N GLU A 3 -16.11 -2.21 11.83
CA GLU A 3 -15.27 -1.02 11.72
C GLU A 3 -15.08 -0.60 10.26
N ASP A 4 -14.84 -1.56 9.37
CA ASP A 4 -14.69 -1.29 7.93
C ASP A 4 -15.98 -0.73 7.32
N ALA A 5 -17.15 -1.17 7.80
CA ALA A 5 -18.42 -0.64 7.34
C ALA A 5 -18.59 0.84 7.74
N VAL A 6 -18.16 1.20 8.95
CA VAL A 6 -18.15 2.61 9.40
C VAL A 6 -17.19 3.43 8.53
N LEU A 7 -15.93 2.99 8.37
CA LEU A 7 -14.94 3.69 7.53
C LEU A 7 -15.36 3.78 6.06
N ARG A 8 -16.15 2.82 5.57
CA ARG A 8 -16.70 2.85 4.22
C ARG A 8 -17.70 3.98 4.02
N ILE A 9 -18.54 4.28 5.02
CA ILE A 9 -19.46 5.43 4.95
C ILE A 9 -18.69 6.75 4.85
N PHE A 10 -17.59 6.91 5.59
CA PHE A 10 -16.70 8.08 5.41
C PHE A 10 -16.11 8.15 4.00
N ALA A 11 -15.77 6.99 3.42
CA ALA A 11 -15.23 6.90 2.08
C ALA A 11 -16.26 7.30 1.01
N ASP A 12 -17.48 6.80 1.14
CA ASP A 12 -18.58 7.03 0.21
C ASP A 12 -19.03 8.50 0.25
N ARG A 13 -18.92 9.15 1.42
CA ARG A 13 -19.13 10.59 1.62
C ARG A 13 -17.92 11.45 1.24
N GLN A 14 -16.80 10.84 0.84
CA GLN A 14 -15.56 11.53 0.48
C GLN A 14 -15.05 12.48 1.58
N VAL A 15 -15.20 12.09 2.85
CA VAL A 15 -14.75 12.91 3.99
C VAL A 15 -13.20 12.94 4.00
N PRO A 16 -12.57 14.12 3.94
CA PRO A 16 -11.11 14.24 3.99
C PRO A 16 -10.57 13.95 5.40
N VAL A 17 -9.25 13.81 5.54
CA VAL A 17 -8.59 13.76 6.86
C VAL A 17 -8.86 15.05 7.62
N GLY A 18 -9.19 14.94 8.90
CA GLY A 18 -9.64 16.06 9.72
C GLY A 18 -11.06 16.53 9.39
N GLY A 19 -11.71 15.91 8.40
CA GLY A 19 -13.09 16.16 8.06
C GLY A 19 -14.03 15.57 9.11
N GLN A 20 -15.15 16.27 9.33
CA GLN A 20 -16.17 15.91 10.30
C GLN A 20 -17.36 15.21 9.63
N LEU A 21 -17.93 14.23 10.34
CA LEU A 21 -19.20 13.62 10.00
C LEU A 21 -20.08 13.56 11.25
N ALA A 22 -21.25 14.19 11.19
CA ALA A 22 -22.21 14.14 12.30
C ALA A 22 -22.63 12.69 12.57
N LEU A 23 -22.71 12.32 13.86
CA LEU A 23 -23.11 10.97 14.26
C LEU A 23 -24.52 10.62 13.75
N GLU A 24 -25.42 11.61 13.67
CA GLU A 24 -26.77 11.44 13.11
C GLU A 24 -26.75 11.15 11.60
N ALA A 25 -25.84 11.78 10.85
CA ALA A 25 -25.66 11.47 9.43
C ALA A 25 -25.14 10.03 9.25
N LEU A 26 -24.20 9.60 10.10
CA LEU A 26 -23.71 8.22 10.11
C LEU A 26 -24.84 7.22 10.46
N ARG A 27 -25.70 7.54 11.42
CA ARG A 27 -26.87 6.74 11.79
C ARG A 27 -27.91 6.65 10.68
N ALA A 28 -28.11 7.71 9.91
CA ALA A 28 -29.03 7.73 8.77
C ALA A 28 -28.53 6.87 7.60
N GLU A 29 -27.20 6.79 7.41
CA GLU A 29 -26.55 5.94 6.40
C GLU A 29 -26.49 4.47 6.84
N TRP A 30 -26.41 4.20 8.14
CA TRP A 30 -26.18 2.86 8.69
C TRP A 30 -27.13 1.77 8.18
N PRO A 31 -28.45 1.99 7.98
CA PRO A 31 -29.35 0.96 7.44
C PRO A 31 -28.90 0.40 6.08
N ARG A 32 -28.11 1.15 5.30
CA ARG A 32 -27.56 0.69 4.01
C ARG A 32 -26.53 -0.42 4.16
N THR A 33 -25.91 -0.56 5.34
CA THR A 33 -24.94 -1.63 5.63
C THR A 33 -25.60 -2.96 5.99
N GLN A 34 -26.93 -2.96 6.22
CA GLN A 34 -27.71 -4.13 6.67
C GLN A 34 -27.24 -4.73 8.02
N MET A 35 -26.47 -3.98 8.81
CA MET A 35 -25.97 -4.40 10.13
C MET A 35 -26.86 -3.90 11.27
N ARG A 36 -26.71 -4.44 12.49
CA ARG A 36 -27.53 -4.02 13.63
C ARG A 36 -27.11 -2.64 14.10
N ARG A 37 -28.04 -1.88 14.70
CA ARG A 37 -27.74 -0.57 15.28
C ARG A 37 -26.75 -0.65 16.46
N SER A 38 -26.76 -1.76 17.21
CA SER A 38 -25.78 -2.04 18.27
C SER A 38 -24.36 -2.10 17.72
N ASP A 39 -24.21 -2.65 16.52
CA ASP A 39 -22.92 -2.86 15.87
C ASP A 39 -22.30 -1.51 15.49
N LEU A 40 -23.11 -0.54 15.06
CA LEU A 40 -22.64 0.83 14.81
C LEU A 40 -21.95 1.41 16.04
N VAL A 41 -22.60 1.32 17.20
CA VAL A 41 -22.08 1.89 18.45
C VAL A 41 -20.78 1.21 18.84
N GLN A 42 -20.71 -0.12 18.70
CA GLN A 42 -19.51 -0.88 18.97
C GLN A 42 -18.36 -0.52 18.01
N GLY A 43 -18.64 -0.44 16.71
CA GLY A 43 -17.65 -0.09 15.70
C GLY A 43 -17.10 1.31 15.87
N VAL A 44 -17.97 2.30 16.13
CA VAL A 44 -17.54 3.67 16.42
C VAL A 44 -16.65 3.73 17.66
N ARG A 45 -17.04 3.04 18.75
CA ARG A 45 -16.23 2.97 19.98
C ARG A 45 -14.86 2.34 19.73
N ALA A 46 -14.81 1.24 18.97
CA ALA A 46 -13.55 0.57 18.63
C ALA A 46 -12.63 1.50 17.82
N LEU A 47 -13.18 2.17 16.80
CA LEU A 47 -12.43 3.11 15.96
C LEU A 47 -11.90 4.32 16.75
N VAL A 48 -12.68 4.84 17.70
CA VAL A 48 -12.25 5.94 18.58
C VAL A 48 -11.16 5.47 19.53
N PHE A 49 -11.33 4.29 20.14
CA PHE A 49 -10.33 3.69 21.02
C PHE A 49 -9.00 3.42 20.30
N ASP A 50 -9.05 2.96 19.05
CA ASP A 50 -7.87 2.69 18.22
C ASP A 50 -7.24 3.96 17.61
N GLY A 51 -7.82 5.13 17.85
CA GLY A 51 -7.34 6.44 17.34
C GLY A 51 -7.57 6.65 15.84
N GLU A 52 -8.50 5.92 15.24
CA GLU A 52 -8.85 6.01 13.83
C GLU A 52 -9.96 7.03 13.56
N LEU A 53 -10.79 7.27 14.57
CA LEU A 53 -11.74 8.36 14.64
C LEU A 53 -11.49 9.16 15.93
N GLU A 54 -11.82 10.44 15.89
CA GLU A 54 -11.96 11.27 17.09
C GLU A 54 -13.43 11.62 17.26
N LEU A 55 -13.93 11.58 18.49
CA LEU A 55 -15.28 12.02 18.81
C LEU A 55 -15.16 13.42 19.43
N ASP A 56 -15.80 14.39 18.79
CA ASP A 56 -15.96 15.74 19.30
C ASP A 56 -17.42 15.92 19.76
N GLU A 57 -17.59 16.15 21.06
CA GLU A 57 -18.88 16.37 21.73
C GLU A 57 -19.13 17.85 22.04
N GLU A 58 -18.17 18.75 21.74
CA GLU A 58 -18.26 20.19 22.04
C GLU A 58 -19.03 20.97 20.97
N SER A 59 -19.21 20.38 19.79
CA SER A 59 -20.03 20.94 18.70
C SER A 59 -21.54 20.89 19.01
N GLU A 60 -22.39 21.54 18.18
CA GLU A 60 -23.87 21.53 18.29
C GLU A 60 -24.52 20.12 18.25
N GLY A 61 -23.70 19.07 18.13
CA GLY A 61 -24.00 17.67 18.37
C GLY A 61 -22.73 16.82 18.25
N PRO A 62 -22.78 15.53 18.61
CA PRO A 62 -21.62 14.64 18.50
C PRO A 62 -21.19 14.47 17.03
N VAL A 63 -19.95 14.85 16.74
CA VAL A 63 -19.32 14.71 15.43
C VAL A 63 -18.12 13.77 15.50
N LEU A 64 -17.91 13.02 14.43
CA LEU A 64 -16.80 12.10 14.28
C LEU A 64 -15.81 12.69 13.27
N ILE A 65 -14.56 12.85 13.69
CA ILE A 65 -13.46 13.37 12.88
C ILE A 65 -12.62 12.20 12.36
N LEU A 66 -12.37 12.17 11.05
CA LEU A 66 -11.52 11.14 10.45
C LEU A 66 -10.04 11.46 10.68
N THR A 67 -9.33 10.61 11.43
CA THR A 67 -7.90 10.81 11.69
C THR A 67 -7.04 10.32 10.50
N PRO A 68 -5.76 10.73 10.41
CA PRO A 68 -4.84 10.19 9.40
C PRO A 68 -4.70 8.66 9.48
N ARG A 69 -4.80 8.09 10.68
CA ARG A 69 -4.73 6.64 10.93
C ARG A 69 -5.95 5.92 10.36
N GLY A 70 -7.15 6.46 10.60
CA GLY A 70 -8.39 5.93 10.02
C GLY A 70 -8.37 5.99 8.50
N GLN A 71 -7.87 7.07 7.91
CA GLN A 71 -7.69 7.15 6.46
C GLN A 71 -6.68 6.12 5.92
N ALA A 72 -5.56 5.90 6.62
CA ALA A 72 -4.58 4.90 6.23
C ALA A 72 -5.18 3.48 6.24
N ARG A 73 -5.97 3.13 7.26
CA ARG A 73 -6.69 1.84 7.32
C ARG A 73 -7.74 1.71 6.24
N GLN A 74 -8.53 2.77 6.00
CA GLN A 74 -9.52 2.81 4.92
C GLN A 74 -8.86 2.55 3.55
N ARG A 75 -7.68 3.14 3.30
CA ARG A 75 -6.91 2.89 2.07
C ARG A 75 -6.34 1.48 2.03
N ALA A 76 -5.82 0.97 3.15
CA ALA A 76 -5.29 -0.40 3.23
C ALA A 76 -6.38 -1.44 2.93
N GLY A 77 -7.60 -1.25 3.45
CA GLY A 77 -8.77 -2.10 3.18
C GLY A 77 -9.34 -1.98 1.75
N ARG A 78 -8.99 -0.93 1.00
CA ARG A 78 -9.28 -0.78 -0.44
C ARG A 78 -8.20 -1.40 -1.34
N THR A 79 -7.18 -2.04 -0.80
CA THR A 79 -6.09 -2.66 -1.58
C THR A 79 -6.52 -4.03 -2.14
N VAL A 80 -7.55 -4.05 -2.99
CA VAL A 80 -7.83 -5.09 -3.98
C VAL A 80 -8.49 -4.33 -5.13
N GLU A 81 -7.92 -4.04 -6.29
CA GLU A 81 -6.79 -4.57 -7.05
C GLU A 81 -5.85 -3.41 -7.44
N ALA A 82 -4.55 -3.52 -7.16
CA ALA A 82 -3.61 -2.93 -8.10
C ALA A 82 -3.74 -3.75 -9.40
N PRO A 83 -3.97 -3.14 -10.58
CA PRO A 83 -3.71 -3.87 -11.82
C PRO A 83 -2.27 -4.38 -11.73
N ARG A 84 -2.08 -5.68 -11.89
CA ARG A 84 -0.77 -6.38 -11.86
C ARG A 84 0.16 -5.96 -13.02
N SER A 85 0.18 -4.70 -13.42
CA SER A 85 0.92 -4.20 -14.56
C SER A 85 1.22 -2.73 -14.34
N LEU A 86 2.44 -2.40 -13.87
CA LEU A 86 3.18 -1.18 -14.25
C LEU A 86 4.60 -1.16 -13.67
N TRP A 87 4.87 -1.84 -12.55
CA TRP A 87 6.23 -1.96 -12.00
C TRP A 87 7.06 -3.10 -12.60
N SER A 88 6.44 -4.02 -13.34
CA SER A 88 7.13 -5.13 -14.02
C SER A 88 7.87 -4.71 -15.31
N LEU A 89 7.77 -3.45 -15.74
CA LEU A 89 8.41 -2.95 -16.97
C LEU A 89 9.76 -2.26 -16.74
N LEU A 90 10.20 -2.10 -15.48
CA LEU A 90 11.49 -1.49 -15.14
C LEU A 90 12.49 -2.51 -14.58
N VAL A 91 12.36 -3.78 -14.94
CA VAL A 91 13.47 -4.72 -14.81
C VAL A 91 14.37 -4.52 -16.02
N PRO A 92 15.60 -3.97 -15.87
CA PRO A 92 16.57 -4.03 -16.94
C PRO A 92 16.82 -5.51 -17.26
N LYS A 93 16.39 -5.93 -18.45
CA LYS A 93 16.72 -7.25 -18.99
C LYS A 93 18.24 -7.37 -19.04
N LYS A 94 18.78 -8.20 -18.16
CA LYS A 94 20.11 -8.79 -18.27
C LYS A 94 20.21 -9.47 -19.65
N PRO A 95 21.16 -9.12 -20.53
CA PRO A 95 21.38 -9.86 -21.76
C PRO A 95 22.37 -11.00 -21.50
N GLU A 96 21.84 -12.20 -21.30
CA GLU A 96 22.48 -13.47 -21.67
C GLU A 96 21.37 -14.32 -22.29
N PRO A 97 21.61 -15.24 -23.26
CA PRO A 97 22.89 -15.84 -23.66
C PRO A 97 23.07 -15.91 -25.19
N MET A 98 24.26 -16.26 -25.68
CA MET A 98 24.33 -17.10 -26.90
C MET A 98 25.35 -18.21 -26.73
N ALA A 99 24.80 -19.41 -26.63
CA ALA A 99 25.52 -20.65 -26.72
C ALA A 99 25.95 -20.90 -28.17
N GLY A 100 27.22 -21.29 -28.32
CA GLY A 100 27.52 -22.50 -29.08
C GLY A 100 28.32 -22.36 -30.37
N LEU A 101 29.35 -23.22 -30.45
CA LEU A 101 29.83 -23.94 -31.65
C LEU A 101 30.52 -23.07 -32.73
N ARG A 102 31.66 -23.43 -33.36
CA ARG A 102 32.46 -24.66 -33.48
C ARG A 102 33.80 -24.31 -34.18
N HIS A 103 34.90 -24.90 -33.68
CA HIS A 103 35.99 -25.61 -34.38
C HIS A 103 37.01 -24.95 -35.35
N HIS A 104 38.22 -25.55 -35.30
CA HIS A 104 39.41 -25.52 -36.17
C HIS A 104 40.44 -24.40 -35.91
N ALA A 105 41.55 -24.68 -35.19
CA ALA A 105 42.82 -25.32 -35.62
C ALA A 105 43.68 -24.37 -36.49
N VAL A 106 44.93 -24.04 -36.10
CA VAL A 106 46.19 -24.70 -36.51
C VAL A 106 47.38 -23.94 -35.85
N PRO A 107 48.59 -24.54 -35.70
CA PRO A 107 49.56 -24.29 -34.64
C PRO A 107 50.88 -23.61 -35.09
N GLU A 108 51.84 -23.56 -34.15
CA GLU A 108 53.30 -23.41 -34.30
C GLU A 108 53.91 -22.01 -34.49
N GLY A 109 54.98 -21.78 -33.72
CA GLY A 109 56.00 -20.78 -34.02
C GLY A 109 56.65 -20.16 -32.79
N ASP A 110 57.85 -20.64 -32.46
CA ASP A 110 59.01 -19.94 -31.84
C ASP A 110 58.76 -18.85 -30.77
N GLY A 111 59.30 -18.97 -29.55
CA GLY A 111 60.75 -18.97 -29.31
C GLY A 111 61.17 -17.60 -28.75
N TYR A 112 62.19 -17.59 -27.87
CA TYR A 112 62.83 -16.43 -27.20
C TYR A 112 62.05 -15.82 -26.02
N GLY A 113 62.61 -15.56 -24.83
CA GLY A 113 63.98 -15.67 -24.36
C GLY A 113 64.09 -15.10 -22.94
N ARG A 114 64.84 -15.82 -22.10
CA ARG A 114 65.66 -15.35 -20.97
C ARG A 114 65.69 -13.84 -20.59
N ARG A 115 65.63 -13.67 -19.25
CA ARG A 115 66.51 -12.90 -18.33
C ARG A 115 66.23 -11.41 -18.01
N LYS A 116 66.13 -11.19 -16.69
CA LYS A 116 66.81 -10.22 -15.79
C LYS A 116 66.73 -8.71 -16.08
N THR A 117 66.28 -7.94 -15.08
CA THR A 117 66.97 -6.94 -14.21
C THR A 117 65.92 -5.93 -13.72
N ASP A 118 65.66 -5.83 -12.42
CA ASP A 118 66.28 -4.90 -11.43
C ASP A 118 65.89 -3.42 -11.60
N ILE A 119 65.92 -2.68 -10.48
CA ILE A 119 65.72 -1.22 -10.28
C ILE A 119 64.23 -0.86 -10.08
N SER A 120 63.77 -0.29 -8.95
CA SER A 120 64.42 0.54 -7.93
C SER A 120 63.75 0.45 -6.57
#